data_AF-A0A956SF04-F1
#
_entry.id   AF-A0A956SF04-F1
#
_cell.length_a   1.000
_cell.length_b   1.000
_cell.length_c   1.000
_cell.angle_alpha   90.00
_cell.angle_beta   90.00
_cell.angle_gamma   90.00
#
_symmetry.space_group_name_H-M   'P 1'
#
loop_
_entity.id
_entity.type
_entity.pdbx_description
1 polymer ?
#
loop_
_entity_poly.entity_id
_entity_poly.type
_entity_poly.pdbx_seq_one_letter_code
_entity_poly.pdbx_strand_id
1 'polypeptide(L)'
;MMPSEDVQDRPRKRGPAIDRQYEVQVGTEDGTFLVVIAESGRTVLVCRDRTSADRYAVMLNEAFDRGHRAGRRDARRAMGK
;
A
#
# COMPACT_ATOMS: atom_id res chain seq x y z
N MET A 1 -18.72 21.30 29.36
CA MET A 1 -17.36 21.77 29.02
C MET A 1 -16.62 20.54 28.50
N MET A 2 -16.40 20.43 27.19
CA MET A 2 -15.75 19.26 26.56
C MET A 2 -14.23 19.38 26.72
N PRO A 3 -13.47 18.31 27.04
CA PRO A 3 -12.02 18.33 26.96
C PRO A 3 -11.58 18.25 25.51
N SER A 4 -10.71 19.18 25.11
CA SER A 4 -10.06 19.23 23.81
C SER A 4 -9.19 17.99 23.60
N GLU A 5 -9.39 17.28 22.49
CA GLU A 5 -8.51 16.19 22.08
C GLU A 5 -7.16 16.76 21.65
N ASP A 6 -6.11 16.45 22.41
CA ASP A 6 -4.72 16.64 22.02
C ASP A 6 -4.45 15.93 20.69
N VAL A 7 -4.37 16.70 19.61
CA VAL A 7 -3.89 16.24 18.31
C VAL A 7 -2.40 15.93 18.47
N GLN A 8 -2.07 14.69 18.78
CA GLN A 8 -0.69 14.21 18.81
C GLN A 8 -0.09 14.32 17.41
N ASP A 9 0.74 15.35 17.18
CA ASP A 9 1.61 15.48 16.03
C ASP A 9 2.68 14.38 16.10
N ARG A 10 2.35 13.20 15.56
CA ARG A 10 3.29 12.08 15.55
C ARG A 10 4.39 12.37 14.53
N PRO A 11 5.68 12.28 14.92
CA PRO A 11 6.78 12.46 13.99
C PRO A 11 6.63 11.42 12.88
N ARG A 12 6.60 11.88 11.63
CA ARG A 12 6.72 11.02 10.44
C ARG A 12 8.10 10.37 10.50
N LYS A 13 8.23 9.26 11.23
CA LYS A 13 9.40 8.38 11.19
C LYS A 13 9.65 8.09 9.73
N ARG A 14 10.80 8.53 9.20
CA ARG A 14 11.31 8.07 7.90
C ARG A 14 11.24 6.54 7.95
N GLY A 15 10.32 5.99 7.16
CA GLY A 15 10.09 4.55 7.12
C GLY A 15 11.39 3.82 6.77
N PRO A 16 11.54 2.56 7.21
CA PRO A 16 12.69 1.76 6.84
C PRO A 16 12.82 1.71 5.32
N ALA A 17 14.05 1.56 4.82
CA ALA A 17 14.32 1.34 3.40
C ALA A 17 13.42 0.20 2.90
N ILE A 18 12.40 0.56 2.12
CA ILE A 18 11.38 -0.35 1.61
C ILE A 18 12.00 -1.11 0.45
N ASP A 19 12.77 -2.14 0.78
CA ASP A 19 13.20 -3.17 -0.16
C ASP A 19 12.17 -4.32 -0.25
N ARG A 20 10.96 -4.07 0.27
CA ARG A 20 9.83 -4.99 0.14
C ARG A 20 9.05 -4.65 -1.12
N GLN A 21 9.08 -5.58 -2.06
CA GLN A 21 8.19 -5.60 -3.21
C GLN A 21 6.77 -5.87 -2.67
N TYR A 22 5.94 -4.83 -2.60
CA TYR A 22 4.52 -5.00 -2.31
C TYR A 22 3.89 -5.70 -3.50
N GLU A 23 3.53 -6.96 -3.33
CA GLU A 23 2.75 -7.72 -4.30
C GLU A 23 1.29 -7.79 -3.85
N VAL A 24 0.40 -7.44 -4.75
CA VAL A 24 -1.05 -7.50 -4.56
C VAL A 24 -1.62 -8.67 -5.34
N GLN A 25 -2.45 -9.48 -4.69
CA GLN A 25 -3.10 -10.67 -5.25
C GLN A 25 -4.60 -10.64 -4.99
N VAL A 26 -5.34 -11.50 -5.70
CA VAL A 26 -6.79 -11.67 -5.51
C VAL A 26 -7.05 -12.99 -4.79
N GLY A 27 -7.64 -12.89 -3.60
CA GLY A 27 -8.23 -13.99 -2.85
C GLY A 27 -9.75 -14.06 -3.03
N THR A 28 -10.37 -15.08 -2.44
CA THR A 28 -11.83 -15.25 -2.44
C THR A 28 -12.27 -15.74 -1.07
N GLU A 29 -13.30 -15.11 -0.52
CA GLU A 29 -13.88 -15.43 0.78
C GLU A 29 -15.40 -15.22 0.72
N ASP A 30 -16.17 -16.24 1.09
CA ASP A 30 -17.64 -16.20 1.16
C ASP A 30 -18.33 -15.61 -0.09
N GLY A 31 -17.82 -15.96 -1.28
CA GLY A 31 -18.37 -15.49 -2.56
C GLY A 31 -18.01 -14.05 -2.92
N THR A 32 -17.14 -13.41 -2.15
CA THR A 32 -16.54 -12.10 -2.46
C THR A 32 -15.08 -12.25 -2.87
N PHE A 33 -14.57 -11.26 -3.61
CA PHE A 33 -13.19 -11.24 -4.08
C PHE A 33 -12.37 -10.23 -3.28
N LEU A 34 -11.32 -10.68 -2.63
CA LEU A 34 -10.49 -9.87 -1.74
C LEU A 34 -9.20 -9.50 -2.46
N VAL A 35 -8.91 -8.20 -2.57
CA VAL A 35 -7.61 -7.74 -3.05
C VAL A 35 -6.69 -7.61 -1.84
N VAL A 36 -5.67 -8.46 -1.76
CA VAL A 36 -4.83 -8.66 -0.59
C VAL A 36 -3.37 -8.33 -0.89
N ILE A 37 -2.65 -7.80 0.10
CA ILE A 37 -1.19 -7.66 0.04
C ILE A 37 -0.57 -9.01 0.45
N ALA A 38 0.11 -9.67 -0.48
CA ALA A 38 0.61 -11.04 -0.32
C ALA A 38 1.44 -11.23 0.96
N GLU A 39 2.38 -10.33 1.24
CA GLU A 39 3.29 -10.45 2.38
C GLU A 39 2.57 -10.31 3.74
N SER A 40 1.51 -9.51 3.80
CA SER A 40 0.84 -9.18 5.07
C SER A 40 -0.50 -9.89 5.24
N GLY A 41 -1.04 -10.51 4.19
CA GLY A 41 -2.41 -11.01 4.14
C GLY A 41 -3.48 -9.93 4.28
N ARG A 42 -3.09 -8.65 4.30
CA ARG A 42 -4.01 -7.54 4.56
C ARG A 42 -4.90 -7.28 3.35
N THR A 43 -6.21 -7.35 3.55
CA THR A 43 -7.20 -6.91 2.57
C THR A 43 -7.17 -5.40 2.41
N VAL A 44 -7.04 -4.95 1.16
CA VAL A 44 -7.02 -3.54 0.77
C VAL A 44 -8.35 -3.14 0.14
N LEU A 45 -9.00 -4.09 -0.55
CA LEU A 45 -10.25 -3.86 -1.24
C LEU A 45 -11.09 -5.14 -1.24
N VAL A 46 -12.41 -5.01 -1.17
CA VAL A 46 -13.37 -6.10 -1.34
C VAL A 46 -14.20 -5.82 -2.58
N CYS A 47 -14.29 -6.80 -3.48
CA CYS A 47 -15.00 -6.71 -4.75
C CYS A 47 -16.15 -7.72 -4.80
N ARG A 48 -17.23 -7.34 -5.49
CA ARG A 48 -18.38 -8.22 -5.74
C ARG A 48 -18.14 -9.20 -6.89
N ASP A 49 -17.19 -8.90 -7.77
CA ASP A 49 -16.86 -9.70 -8.94
C ASP A 49 -15.35 -9.81 -9.14
N ARG A 50 -14.95 -10.91 -9.80
CA ARG A 50 -13.53 -11.23 -10.04
C ARG A 50 -12.86 -10.24 -10.99
N THR A 51 -13.56 -9.80 -12.02
CA THR A 51 -13.00 -8.91 -13.06
C THR A 51 -12.56 -7.59 -12.45
N SER A 52 -13.38 -7.01 -11.57
CA SER A 52 -13.04 -5.81 -10.81
C SER A 52 -11.82 -6.07 -9.93
N ALA A 53 -11.80 -7.16 -9.16
CA ALA A 53 -10.68 -7.49 -8.28
C ALA A 53 -9.36 -7.63 -9.03
N ASP A 54 -9.36 -8.35 -10.16
CA ASP A 54 -8.18 -8.54 -11.01
C ASP A 54 -7.67 -7.20 -11.56
N ARG A 55 -8.57 -6.33 -12.03
CA ARG A 55 -8.20 -4.97 -12.48
C ARG A 55 -7.59 -4.14 -11.36
N TYR A 56 -8.17 -4.17 -10.17
CA TYR A 56 -7.63 -3.46 -9.02
C TYR A 56 -6.26 -4.00 -8.60
N ALA A 57 -6.07 -5.31 -8.57
CA ALA A 57 -4.78 -5.92 -8.27
C ALA A 57 -3.69 -5.46 -9.24
N VAL A 58 -3.97 -5.44 -10.55
CA VAL A 58 -3.04 -4.93 -11.57
C VAL A 58 -2.71 -3.45 -11.33
N MET A 59 -3.73 -2.59 -11.19
CA MET A 59 -3.50 -1.16 -10.99
C MET A 59 -2.71 -0.85 -9.71
N LEU A 60 -2.95 -1.59 -8.63
CA LEU A 60 -2.23 -1.42 -7.38
C LEU A 60 -0.78 -1.87 -7.50
N ASN A 61 -0.51 -3.00 -8.14
CA ASN A 61 0.86 -3.45 -8.41
C ASN A 61 1.63 -2.42 -9.25
N GLU A 62 1.02 -1.87 -10.31
CA GLU A 62 1.64 -0.79 -11.09
C GLU A 62 1.90 0.48 -10.26
N ALA A 63 0.95 0.85 -9.39
CA ALA A 63 1.11 2.01 -8.52
C ALA A 63 2.25 1.82 -7.51
N PHE A 64 2.36 0.63 -6.91
CA PHE A 64 3.45 0.30 -5.99
C PHE A 64 4.81 0.33 -6.69
N ASP A 65 4.92 -0.26 -7.88
CA ASP A 65 6.16 -0.25 -8.65
C ASP A 65 6.57 1.18 -9.05
N ARG A 66 5.63 1.99 -9.55
CA ARG A 66 5.88 3.41 -9.85
C ARG A 66 6.35 4.19 -8.61
N GLY A 67 5.69 3.99 -7.47
CA GLY A 67 6.06 4.61 -6.20
C GLY A 67 7.46 4.21 -5.73
N HIS A 68 7.80 2.92 -5.81
CA HIS A 68 9.11 2.39 -5.44
C HIS A 68 10.23 2.97 -6.30
N ARG A 69 10.03 3.00 -7.63
CA ARG A 69 10.99 3.61 -8.56
C ARG A 69 11.20 5.10 -8.29
N ALA A 70 10.12 5.84 -8.02
CA ALA A 70 10.20 7.26 -7.67
C ALA A 70 10.97 7.47 -6.36
N GLY A 71 10.62 6.73 -5.32
CA GLY A 71 11.31 6.81 -4.02
C GLY A 71 12.80 6.49 -4.11
N ARG A 72 13.19 5.46 -4.89
CA ARG A 72 14.61 5.14 -5.11
C ARG A 72 15.35 6.25 -5.84
N ARG A 73 14.74 6.87 -6.85
CA ARG A 73 15.32 8.00 -7.57
C ARG A 73 15.55 9.19 -6.63
N ASP A 74 14.59 9.49 -5.78
CA ASP A 74 14.67 10.63 -4.86
C ASP A 74 15.69 10.37 -3.74
N ALA A 75 15.77 9.14 -3.22
CA ALA A 75 16.79 8.73 -2.26
C ALA A 75 18.22 8.84 -2.85
N ARG A 76 18.43 8.40 -4.09
CA ARG A 76 19.73 8.55 -4.78
C ARG A 76 20.11 10.01 -4.97
N ARG A 77 19.16 10.89 -5.30
CA ARG A 77 19.40 12.34 -5.41
C ARG A 77 19.75 12.96 -4.06
N ALA A 78 19.19 12.47 -2.97
CA ALA A 78 19.47 12.96 -1.62
C ALA A 78 20.83 12.51 -1.06
N MET A 79 21.36 11.36 -1.48
CA MET A 79 22.67 10.83 -1.04
C MET A 79 23.87 11.34 -1.87
N GLY A 80 23.63 11.95 -3.02
CA GLY A 80 24.68 12.50 -3.91
C GLY A 80 25.03 13.97 -3.65
N LYS A 81 24.77 14.49 -2.45
CA LYS A 81 25.17 15.83 -2.00
C LYS A 81 26.08 15.76 -0.80
#